data_AF-A0A1G5XM18-F1
#
_entry.id   AF-A0A1G5XM18-F1
#
_cell.length_a   1.000
_cell.length_b   1.000
_cell.length_c   1.000
_cell.angle_alpha   90.00
_cell.angle_beta   90.00
_cell.angle_gamma   90.00
#
_symmetry.space_group_name_H-M   'P 1'
#
loop_
_entity.id
_entity.type
_entity.pdbx_description
1 polymer ?
#
loop_
_entity_poly.entity_id
_entity_poly.type
_entity_poly.pdbx_seq_one_letter_code
_entity_poly.pdbx_strand_id
1 'polypeptide(L)'
;MNTKLTLTLEKEVIEKAKEFAARQGQSLSSLVENYFKLLTFEKKEDPKKKNRKPLPESFLKLKGCLKHEGEFDYKEELTKALEEKYGL
;
A
#
# COMPACT_ATOMS: atom_id res chain seq x y z
N MET A 1 -2.20 14.87 19.91
CA MET A 1 -1.67 14.70 21.28
C MET A 1 -0.60 13.62 21.25
N ASN A 2 0.59 13.88 21.78
CA ASN A 2 1.66 12.88 21.84
C ASN A 2 1.64 12.22 23.22
N THR A 3 1.50 10.90 23.25
CA THR A 3 1.52 10.09 24.48
C THR A 3 2.76 9.20 24.48
N LYS A 4 3.37 9.00 25.65
CA LYS A 4 4.51 8.09 25.79
C LYS A 4 3.99 6.68 26.06
N LEU A 5 4.47 5.71 25.28
CA LEU A 5 4.22 4.29 25.49
C LEU A 5 5.52 3.63 25.99
N THR A 6 5.46 2.99 27.16
CA THR A 6 6.59 2.22 27.71
C THR A 6 6.27 0.74 27.56
N LEU A 7 7.12 -0.01 26.85
CA LEU A 7 6.99 -1.44 26.62
C LEU A 7 8.13 -2.18 27.31
N THR A 8 7.82 -3.24 28.05
CA THR A 8 8.82 -4.16 28.59
C THR A 8 9.08 -5.26 27.58
N LEU A 9 10.31 -5.33 27.07
CA LEU A 9 10.74 -6.29 26.05
C LEU A 9 12.10 -6.87 26.45
N GLU A 10 12.44 -8.02 25.90
CA GLU A 10 13.74 -8.64 26.11
C GLU A 10 14.87 -7.79 25.50
N LYS A 11 16.02 -7.77 26.18
CA LYS A 11 17.17 -6.93 25.78
C LYS A 11 17.67 -7.27 24.38
N GLU A 12 17.71 -8.55 24.03
CA GLU A 12 18.14 -9.04 22.70
C GLU A 12 17.23 -8.52 21.57
N VAL A 13 15.92 -8.43 21.83
CA VAL A 13 14.96 -7.91 20.86
C VAL A 13 15.18 -6.41 20.66
N ILE A 14 15.45 -5.66 21.73
CA ILE A 14 15.73 -4.22 21.66
C ILE A 14 16.99 -3.95 20.83
N GLU A 15 18.06 -4.74 20.98
CA GLU A 15 19.28 -4.57 20.21
C GLU A 15 19.07 -4.85 18.72
N LYS A 16 18.43 -5.97 18.38
CA LYS A 16 18.10 -6.31 16.99
C LYS A 16 17.23 -5.25 16.32
N ALA A 17 16.24 -4.72 17.06
CA ALA A 17 15.37 -3.70 16.54
C ALA A 17 16.08 -2.35 16.33
N LYS A 18 17.03 -1.98 17.22
CA LYS A 18 17.87 -0.78 17.04
C LYS A 18 18.78 -0.91 15.82
N GLU A 19 19.42 -2.07 15.63
CA GLU A 19 20.27 -2.31 14.47
C GLU A 19 19.47 -2.22 13.17
N PHE A 20 18.28 -2.82 13.14
CA PHE A 20 17.37 -2.76 12.00
C PHE A 20 16.92 -1.32 11.69
N ALA A 21 16.54 -0.56 12.71
CA ALA A 21 16.13 0.83 12.56
C ALA A 21 17.28 1.71 12.04
N ALA A 22 18.50 1.52 12.55
CA ALA A 22 19.70 2.21 12.08
C ALA A 22 20.02 1.91 10.62
N ARG A 23 19.91 0.64 10.20
CA ARG A 23 20.11 0.24 8.79
C ARG A 23 19.10 0.88 7.84
N GLN A 24 17.86 1.09 8.28
CA GLN A 24 16.84 1.79 7.49
C GLN A 24 16.89 3.32 7.61
N GLY A 25 17.77 3.88 8.46
CA GLY A 25 17.82 5.32 8.72
C GLY A 25 16.57 5.85 9.44
N GLN A 26 15.87 5.00 10.18
CA GLN A 26 14.65 5.36 10.93
C GLN A 26 14.87 5.26 12.43
N SER A 27 14.10 6.01 13.21
CA SER A 27 14.10 5.85 14.67
C SER A 27 13.24 4.65 15.09
N LEU A 28 13.63 3.99 16.18
CA LEU A 28 12.87 2.86 16.72
C LEU A 28 11.43 3.25 17.08
N SER A 29 11.22 4.47 17.60
CA SER A 29 9.89 4.98 17.90
C SER A 29 9.04 5.15 16.64
N SER A 30 9.63 5.65 15.54
CA SER A 30 8.93 5.80 14.26
C SER A 30 8.55 4.45 13.66
N LEU A 31 9.43 3.45 13.77
CA LEU A 31 9.15 2.08 13.31
C LEU A 31 7.95 1.48 14.03
N VAL A 32 7.91 1.60 15.36
CA VAL A 32 6.83 1.06 16.19
C VAL A 32 5.52 1.82 15.97
N GLU A 33 5.58 3.15 15.85
CA GLU A 33 4.40 3.97 15.54
C GLU A 33 3.81 3.61 14.18
N ASN A 34 4.65 3.38 13.16
CA ASN A 34 4.20 2.95 11.84
C ASN A 34 3.55 1.56 11.89
N TYR A 35 4.11 0.64 12.67
CA TYR A 35 3.52 -0.68 12.87
C TYR A 35 2.13 -0.60 13.52
N PHE A 36 1.97 0.22 14.57
CA PHE A 36 0.66 0.44 15.17
C PHE A 36 -0.33 1.12 14.21
N LYS A 37 0.13 2.05 13.38
CA LYS A 37 -0.70 2.65 12.32
C LYS A 37 -1.20 1.59 11.35
N LEU A 38 -0.34 0.68 10.89
CA LEU A 38 -0.74 -0.42 10.00
C LEU A 38 -1.79 -1.33 10.65
N LEU A 39 -1.56 -1.75 11.91
CA LEU A 39 -2.51 -2.61 12.63
C LEU A 39 -3.87 -1.95 12.89
N THR A 40 -3.87 -0.63 13.15
CA THR A 40 -5.11 0.11 13.45
C THR A 40 -5.81 0.63 12.21
N PHE A 41 -5.12 0.65 11.05
CA PHE A 41 -5.69 1.12 9.79
C PHE A 41 -6.91 0.29 9.38
N GLU A 42 -6.95 -1.01 9.70
CA GLU A 42 -8.02 -1.90 9.24
C GLU A 42 -9.39 -1.61 9.86
N LYS A 43 -9.47 -0.98 11.04
CA LYS A 43 -10.75 -0.90 11.78
C LYS A 43 -11.60 0.36 11.56
N LYS A 44 -11.10 1.40 10.89
CA LYS A 44 -11.80 2.71 10.80
C LYS A 44 -12.23 3.18 9.43
N GLU A 45 -11.98 2.43 8.37
CA GLU A 45 -12.43 2.83 7.04
C GLU A 45 -13.02 1.64 6.31
N ASP A 46 -14.27 1.83 5.87
CA ASP A 46 -15.05 0.99 4.97
C ASP A 46 -14.19 0.08 4.09
N PRO A 47 -14.50 -1.24 4.05
CA PRO A 47 -13.77 -2.20 3.21
C PRO A 47 -13.81 -1.89 1.70
N LYS A 48 -14.56 -0.86 1.27
CA LYS A 48 -14.63 -0.41 -0.13
C LYS A 48 -13.55 0.58 -0.56
N LYS A 49 -12.78 1.21 0.35
CA LYS A 49 -11.83 2.28 -0.01
C LYS A 49 -10.34 1.92 0.03
N LYS A 50 -9.94 0.80 0.65
CA LYS A 50 -8.51 0.55 0.95
C LYS A 50 -7.62 0.03 -0.18
N ASN A 51 -8.16 -0.46 -1.29
CA ASN A 51 -7.33 -1.06 -2.34
C ASN A 51 -7.03 -0.16 -3.55
N ARG A 52 -7.23 1.16 -3.44
CA ARG A 52 -6.78 2.09 -4.48
C ARG A 52 -5.90 3.14 -3.83
N LYS A 53 -4.59 3.03 -4.03
CA LYS A 53 -3.72 4.22 -3.95
C LYS A 53 -4.44 5.32 -4.74
N PRO A 54 -4.68 6.52 -4.18
CA PRO A 54 -5.28 7.58 -4.96
C PRO A 54 -4.37 7.78 -6.18
N LEU A 55 -4.92 7.55 -7.37
CA LEU A 55 -4.16 7.80 -8.60
C LEU A 55 -3.71 9.26 -8.53
N PRO A 56 -2.49 9.58 -8.99
CA PRO A 56 -2.04 10.97 -9.08
C PRO A 56 -3.11 11.81 -9.77
N GLU A 57 -3.29 13.06 -9.34
CA GLU A 57 -4.37 13.91 -9.84
C GLU A 57 -4.32 14.09 -11.38
N SER A 58 -3.11 14.08 -11.95
CA SER A 58 -2.86 14.03 -13.39
C SER A 58 -3.51 12.84 -14.09
N PHE A 59 -3.51 11.66 -13.46
CA PHE A 59 -4.15 10.45 -13.98
C PHE A 59 -5.67 10.47 -13.78
N LEU A 60 -6.17 11.06 -12.69
CA LEU A 60 -7.61 11.21 -12.48
C LEU A 60 -8.26 12.10 -13.54
N LYS A 61 -7.55 13.11 -14.05
CA LYS A 61 -8.00 13.95 -15.19
C LYS A 61 -8.16 13.16 -16.49
N LEU A 62 -7.47 12.02 -16.62
CA LEU A 62 -7.58 11.12 -17.77
C LEU A 62 -8.74 10.12 -17.62
N LYS A 63 -9.36 10.04 -16.44
CA LYS A 63 -10.50 9.17 -16.18
C LYS A 63 -11.69 9.63 -17.02
N GLY A 64 -12.11 8.80 -17.99
CA GLY A 64 -13.18 9.12 -18.94
C GLY A 64 -12.70 9.60 -20.31
N CYS A 65 -11.38 9.74 -20.53
CA CYS A 65 -10.83 9.95 -21.88
C CYS A 65 -11.06 8.72 -22.77
N LEU A 66 -11.02 7.52 -22.18
CA LEU A 66 -11.37 6.29 -22.85
C LEU A 66 -12.89 6.15 -22.85
N LYS A 67 -13.51 6.54 -23.97
CA LYS A 67 -14.90 6.25 -24.26
C LYS A 67 -14.95 4.87 -24.90
N HIS A 68 -15.62 3.94 -24.25
CA HIS A 68 -15.95 2.65 -24.83
C HIS A 68 -17.47 2.53 -24.85
N GLU A 69 -18.02 2.26 -26.03
CA GLU A 69 -19.46 2.04 -26.22
C GLU A 69 -19.69 0.52 -26.22
N GLY A 70 -20.09 -0.04 -25.07
CA GLY A 70 -20.42 -1.46 -24.95
C GLY A 70 -20.02 -2.10 -23.62
N GLU A 71 -20.37 -3.38 -23.44
CA GLU A 71 -19.77 -4.25 -22.43
C GLU A 71 -18.34 -4.58 -22.85
N PHE A 72 -17.37 -4.07 -22.11
CA PHE A 72 -15.96 -4.35 -22.33
C PHE A 72 -15.52 -5.55 -21.49
N ASP A 73 -15.36 -6.72 -22.11
CA ASP A 73 -14.71 -7.85 -21.43
C ASP A 73 -13.19 -7.69 -21.48
N TYR A 74 -12.64 -7.17 -20.37
CA TYR A 74 -11.21 -6.94 -20.22
C TYR A 74 -10.36 -8.19 -20.44
N LYS A 75 -10.87 -9.39 -20.11
CA LYS A 75 -10.07 -10.62 -20.19
C LYS A 75 -9.90 -11.08 -21.64
N GLU A 76 -10.96 -11.00 -22.43
CA GLU A 76 -10.92 -11.41 -23.83
C GLU A 76 -10.01 -10.49 -24.65
N GLU A 77 -10.16 -9.17 -24.50
CA GLU A 77 -9.31 -8.18 -25.18
C GLU A 77 -7.84 -8.28 -24.76
N LEU A 78 -7.57 -8.56 -23.47
CA LEU A 78 -6.20 -8.76 -23.00
C LEU A 78 -5.57 -10.01 -23.61
N THR A 79 -6.33 -11.11 -23.72
CA THR A 79 -5.85 -12.36 -24.30
C THR A 79 -5.49 -12.14 -25.76
N LYS A 80 -6.39 -11.53 -26.53
CA LYS A 80 -6.18 -11.19 -27.94
C LYS A 80 -4.96 -10.29 -28.17
N ALA A 81 -4.77 -9.27 -27.32
CA ALA A 81 -3.62 -8.37 -27.43
C ALA A 81 -2.29 -9.08 -27.10
N LEU A 82 -2.31 -10.05 -26.19
CA LEU A 82 -1.13 -10.86 -25.87
C LEU A 82 -0.82 -11.88 -26.97
N GLU A 83 -1.84 -12.50 -27.55
CA GLU A 83 -1.72 -13.37 -28.74
C GLU A 83 -1.13 -12.59 -29.93
N GLU A 84 -1.62 -11.38 -30.21
CA GLU A 84 -1.10 -10.54 -31.31
C GLU A 84 0.35 -10.09 -31.08
N LYS A 85 0.70 -9.76 -29.83
CA LYS A 85 2.03 -9.23 -29.50
C LYS A 85 3.09 -10.32 -29.33
N TYR A 86 2.72 -11.48 -28.80
CA TYR A 86 3.65 -12.55 -28.41
C TYR A 86 3.46 -13.85 -29.20
N GLY A 87 2.42 -13.95 -30.04
CA GLY A 87 2.16 -15.12 -30.90
C GLY A 87 1.85 -16.39 -30.13
N LEU A 88 1.23 -16.26 -28.95
CA LEU A 88 0.76 -17.39 -28.13
C LEU A 88 -0.50 -18.02 -28.73
#